data_AF-A0A8E0RSZ7-F1
#
_entry.id   AF-A0A8E0RSZ7-F1
#
_cell.length_a   1.000
_cell.length_b   1.000
_cell.length_c   1.000
_cell.angle_alpha   90.00
_cell.angle_beta   90.00
_cell.angle_gamma   90.00
#
_symmetry.space_group_name_H-M   'P 1'
#
loop_
_entity.id
_entity.type
_entity.pdbx_description
1 polymer ?
#
loop_
_entity_poly.entity_id
_entity_poly.type
_entity_poly.pdbx_seq_one_letter_code
_entity_poly.pdbx_strand_id
1 'polypeptide(L)'
;MNLRDSDSGKVLWQSDVDFSIPGVEHKAMVPKKILKCKAVSREINFSSAEALTKFRLEQKVFFKDQPVEEWFFEFGFVIPGSTNTWQSLILADSVDRMIPAKLLR
;
A
#
# COMPACT_ATOMS: atom_id res chain seq x y z
N MET A 1 -3.40 -7.55 -4.80
CA MET A 1 -3.29 -6.68 -3.61
C MET A 1 -4.66 -6.38 -3.03
N ASN A 2 -4.81 -6.34 -1.70
CA ASN A 2 -6.03 -5.86 -1.04
C ASN A 2 -5.73 -4.84 0.07
N LEU A 3 -6.72 -4.00 0.36
CA LEU A 3 -6.74 -3.00 1.42
C LEU A 3 -7.97 -3.22 2.29
N ARG A 4 -7.77 -3.31 3.60
CA ARG A 4 -8.80 -3.56 4.60
C ARG A 4 -8.74 -2.48 5.68
N ASP A 5 -9.90 -2.13 6.20
CA ASP A 5 -9.99 -1.37 7.44
C ASP A 5 -9.40 -2.21 8.57
N SER A 6 -8.40 -1.69 9.31
CA SER A 6 -7.71 -2.44 10.36
C SER A 6 -8.63 -2.85 11.49
N ASP A 7 -9.63 -2.01 11.80
CA ASP A 7 -10.47 -2.19 12.98
C ASP A 7 -11.58 -3.22 12.72
N SER A 8 -12.15 -3.20 11.50
CA SER A 8 -13.27 -4.08 11.13
C SER A 8 -12.88 -5.29 10.27
N GLY A 9 -11.66 -5.32 9.72
CA GLY A 9 -11.22 -6.34 8.75
C GLY A 9 -11.92 -6.27 7.38
N LYS A 10 -12.84 -5.31 7.20
CA LYS A 10 -13.63 -5.15 5.98
C LYS A 10 -12.75 -4.78 4.81
N VAL A 11 -12.89 -5.49 3.69
CA VAL A 11 -12.25 -5.13 2.43
C VAL A 11 -12.78 -3.78 1.95
N LEU A 12 -11.86 -2.83 1.78
CA LEU A 12 -12.13 -1.51 1.22
C LEU A 12 -11.86 -1.50 -0.28
N TRP A 13 -10.80 -2.19 -0.70
CA TRP A 13 -10.38 -2.25 -2.10
C TRP A 13 -9.56 -3.51 -2.37
N GLN A 14 -9.64 -4.03 -3.59
CA GLN A 14 -8.87 -5.19 -4.04
C GLN A 14 -8.64 -5.08 -5.56
N SER A 15 -7.48 -5.56 -6.01
CA SER A 15 -7.14 -5.69 -7.42
C SER A 15 -6.06 -6.76 -7.63
N ASP A 16 -6.11 -7.41 -8.78
CA ASP A 16 -5.10 -8.39 -9.22
C ASP A 16 -4.12 -7.80 -10.25
N VAL A 17 -4.17 -6.48 -10.48
CA VAL A 17 -3.22 -5.78 -11.34
C VAL A 17 -1.84 -5.75 -10.69
N ASP A 18 -0.79 -5.97 -11.49
CA ASP A 18 0.60 -5.80 -11.07
C ASP A 18 1.02 -4.33 -11.11
N PHE A 19 0.95 -3.68 -9.95
CA PHE A 19 1.36 -2.29 -9.74
C PHE A 19 2.88 -2.11 -9.63
N SER A 20 3.68 -3.18 -9.71
CA SER A 20 5.15 -3.10 -9.63
C SER A 20 5.82 -2.81 -10.97
N ILE A 21 5.09 -2.90 -12.08
CA ILE A 21 5.61 -2.67 -13.43
C ILE A 21 6.04 -1.20 -13.57
N PRO A 22 7.33 -0.92 -13.83
CA PRO A 22 7.85 0.43 -13.95
C PRO A 22 7.55 1.04 -15.34
N GLY A 23 7.71 2.37 -15.45
CA GLY A 23 7.58 3.08 -16.74
C GLY A 23 6.14 3.35 -17.19
N VAL A 24 5.15 2.95 -16.39
CA VAL A 24 3.73 3.22 -16.64
C VAL A 24 3.10 3.85 -15.40
N GLU A 25 2.18 4.79 -15.61
CA GLU A 25 1.34 5.33 -14.54
C GLU A 25 0.14 4.41 -14.34
N HIS A 26 0.08 3.79 -13.16
CA HIS A 26 -1.06 2.94 -12.78
C HIS A 26 -2.15 3.77 -12.10
N LYS A 27 -3.42 3.37 -12.29
CA LYS A 27 -4.58 4.02 -11.66
C LYS A 27 -5.32 3.05 -10.76
N ALA A 28 -5.67 3.49 -9.55
CA ALA A 28 -6.46 2.74 -8.58
C ALA A 28 -7.64 3.59 -8.06
N MET A 29 -8.86 3.06 -8.20
CA MET A 29 -10.07 3.70 -7.71
C MET A 29 -10.41 3.20 -6.30
N VAL A 30 -9.87 3.84 -5.28
CA VAL A 30 -10.11 3.50 -3.86
C VAL A 30 -11.31 4.27 -3.29
N PRO A 31 -12.13 3.68 -2.40
CA PRO A 31 -13.31 4.36 -1.88
C PRO A 31 -12.92 5.43 -0.85
N LYS A 32 -13.50 6.63 -0.97
CA LYS A 32 -13.21 7.79 -0.09
C LYS A 32 -13.28 7.51 1.42
N LYS A 33 -14.07 6.51 1.83
CA LYS A 33 -14.19 6.08 3.23
C LYS A 33 -12.85 5.58 3.83
N ILE A 34 -11.89 5.17 3.00
CA ILE A 34 -10.55 4.75 3.43
C ILE A 34 -9.82 5.86 4.20
N LEU A 35 -10.06 7.13 3.84
CA LEU A 35 -9.47 8.30 4.50
C LEU A 35 -10.00 8.53 5.92
N LYS A 36 -11.01 7.76 6.35
CA LYS A 36 -11.55 7.79 7.72
C LYS A 36 -11.03 6.66 8.60
N CYS A 37 -10.27 5.72 8.03
CA CYS A 37 -9.69 4.61 8.78
C CYS A 37 -8.52 5.14 9.62
N LYS A 38 -8.44 4.68 10.88
CA LYS A 38 -7.28 4.95 11.74
C LYS A 38 -6.04 4.24 11.23
N ALA A 39 -6.23 3.05 10.68
CA ALA A 39 -5.21 2.34 9.95
C ALA A 39 -5.83 1.47 8.85
N VAL A 40 -5.01 1.17 7.85
CA VAL A 40 -5.36 0.29 6.73
C VAL A 40 -4.42 -0.90 6.77
N SER A 41 -4.98 -2.11 6.87
CA SER A 41 -4.23 -3.33 6.66
C SER A 41 -4.13 -3.59 5.16
N ARG A 42 -2.90 -3.74 4.66
CA ARG A 42 -2.61 -4.04 3.26
C ARG A 42 -2.06 -5.45 3.14
N GLU A 43 -2.52 -6.16 2.12
CA GLU A 43 -1.96 -7.44 1.73
C GLU A 43 -1.49 -7.41 0.28
N ILE A 44 -0.23 -7.78 0.06
CA ILE A 44 0.39 -7.92 -1.25
C ILE A 44 0.73 -9.39 -1.45
N ASN A 45 0.27 -9.97 -2.55
CA ASN A 45 0.74 -11.27 -3.01
C ASN A 45 1.77 -11.03 -4.12
N PHE A 46 2.93 -11.66 -4.02
CA PHE A 46 4.00 -11.54 -5.01
C PHE A 46 4.77 -12.84 -5.14
N SER A 47 5.40 -13.04 -6.29
CA SER A 47 6.30 -14.16 -6.54
C SER A 47 7.68 -13.63 -6.91
N SER A 48 8.73 -14.41 -6.61
CA SER A 48 10.09 -14.11 -7.05
C SER A 48 10.76 -15.38 -7.53
N ALA A 49 11.32 -15.36 -8.75
CA ALA A 49 12.16 -16.45 -9.23
C ALA A 49 13.50 -16.48 -8.47
N GLU A 50 14.03 -15.30 -8.16
CA GLU A 50 15.31 -15.12 -7.50
C GLU A 50 15.18 -15.09 -5.97
N ALA A 51 16.26 -15.47 -5.29
CA ALA A 51 16.38 -15.27 -3.85
C ALA A 51 16.64 -13.79 -3.55
N LEU A 52 15.98 -13.23 -2.53
CA LEU A 52 16.22 -11.86 -2.06
C LEU A 52 16.60 -11.91 -0.58
N THR A 53 17.63 -11.19 -0.17
CA THR A 53 18.15 -11.24 1.21
C THR A 53 17.44 -10.27 2.16
N LYS A 54 17.05 -9.11 1.66
CA LYS A 54 16.41 -8.04 2.44
C LYS A 54 15.38 -7.29 1.59
N PHE A 55 14.40 -8.01 1.08
CA PHE A 55 13.32 -7.43 0.30
C PHE A 55 12.52 -6.45 1.15
N ARG A 56 12.28 -5.25 0.62
CA ARG A 56 11.69 -4.11 1.34
C ARG A 56 11.06 -3.14 0.36
N LEU A 57 10.15 -2.31 0.85
CA LEU A 57 9.50 -1.22 0.12
C LEU A 57 9.76 0.11 0.82
N GLU A 58 10.12 1.10 0.02
CA GLU A 58 10.06 2.51 0.37
C GLU A 58 8.96 3.13 -0.49
N GLN A 59 7.96 3.75 0.13
CA GLN A 59 6.83 4.34 -0.57
C GLN A 59 6.66 5.78 -0.18
N LYS A 60 6.60 6.66 -1.18
CA LYS A 60 6.38 8.09 -1.00
C LYS A 60 5.02 8.46 -1.55
N VAL A 61 4.24 9.17 -0.75
CA VAL A 61 2.94 9.70 -1.15
C VAL A 61 3.12 11.16 -1.52
N PHE A 62 2.72 11.52 -2.74
CA PHE A 62 2.80 12.88 -3.23
C PHE A 62 1.39 13.47 -3.37
N PHE A 63 1.24 14.73 -2.99
CA PHE A 63 0.10 15.55 -3.33
C PHE A 63 0.58 16.82 -4.04
N LYS A 64 0.21 16.99 -5.31
CA LYS A 64 0.69 18.12 -6.16
C LYS A 64 2.21 18.24 -6.14
N ASP A 65 2.90 17.13 -6.40
CA ASP A 65 4.37 17.00 -6.42
C ASP A 65 5.09 17.30 -5.09
N GLN A 66 4.34 17.56 -4.01
CA GLN A 66 4.90 17.69 -2.67
C GLN A 66 4.81 16.35 -1.93
N PRO A 67 5.92 15.83 -1.38
CA PRO A 67 5.87 14.64 -0.55
C PRO A 67 5.10 14.95 0.73
N VAL A 68 4.08 14.15 1.03
CA VAL A 68 3.24 14.30 2.23
C VAL A 68 3.47 13.18 3.23
N GLU A 69 3.81 11.98 2.76
CA GLU A 69 4.15 10.85 3.62
C GLU A 69 5.25 9.98 2.99
N GLU A 70 6.05 9.36 3.86
CA GLU A 70 7.02 8.33 3.48
C GLU A 70 6.84 7.11 4.40
N TRP A 71 6.76 5.93 3.81
CA TRP A 71 6.59 4.67 4.52
C TRP A 71 7.69 3.68 4.17
N PHE A 72 8.12 2.93 5.18
CA PHE A 72 9.16 1.91 5.07
C PHE A 72 8.60 0.58 5.54
N PHE A 73 8.67 -0.44 4.69
CA PHE A 73 8.19 -1.78 5.01
C PHE A 73 9.29 -2.79 4.68
N GLU A 74 9.62 -3.67 5.63
CA GLU A 74 10.59 -4.75 5.43
C GLU A 74 9.86 -6.10 5.38
N PHE A 75 10.11 -6.87 4.32
CA PHE A 75 9.67 -8.26 4.20
C PHE A 75 10.77 -9.22 4.69
N GLY A 76 12.02 -8.94 4.31
CA GLY A 76 13.18 -9.75 4.67
C GLY A 76 13.56 -10.75 3.57
N PHE A 77 13.88 -11.98 3.98
CA PHE A 77 14.36 -13.01 3.05
C PHE A 77 13.21 -13.57 2.18
N VAL A 78 13.46 -13.71 0.88
CA VAL A 78 12.55 -14.32 -0.09
C VAL A 78 13.22 -15.56 -0.66
N ILE A 79 12.54 -16.70 -0.52
CA ILE A 79 12.98 -17.99 -1.08
C ILE A 79 12.87 -17.92 -2.62
N PRO A 80 13.87 -18.39 -3.38
CA PRO A 80 13.78 -18.44 -4.84
C PRO A 80 12.62 -19.35 -5.29
N GLY A 81 11.87 -18.91 -6.30
CA GLY A 81 10.70 -19.60 -6.83
C GLY A 81 9.46 -19.56 -5.92
N SER A 82 9.46 -18.77 -4.85
CA SER A 82 8.34 -18.71 -3.90
C SER A 82 7.27 -17.70 -4.31
N THR A 83 6.04 -17.96 -3.84
CA THR A 83 4.93 -17.01 -3.83
C THR A 83 4.61 -16.70 -2.37
N ASN A 84 4.57 -15.41 -2.03
CA ASN A 84 4.42 -14.93 -0.67
C ASN A 84 3.22 -14.00 -0.56
N THR A 85 2.58 -14.04 0.60
CA THR A 85 1.57 -13.07 1.00
C THR A 85 2.15 -12.21 2.12
N TRP A 86 2.29 -10.92 1.85
CA TRP A 86 2.86 -9.94 2.77
C TRP A 86 1.79 -8.99 3.28
N GLN A 87 1.60 -9.00 4.59
CA GLN A 87 0.73 -8.07 5.28
C GLN A 87 1.51 -6.90 5.88
N SER A 88 1.00 -5.69 5.73
CA SER A 88 1.57 -4.45 6.29
C SER A 88 0.46 -3.58 6.87
N LEU A 89 0.78 -2.81 7.90
CA LEU A 89 -0.15 -1.83 8.48
C LEU A 89 0.26 -0.42 8.07
N ILE A 90 -0.67 0.33 7.49
CA ILE A 90 -0.51 1.75 7.17
C ILE A 90 -1.30 2.53 8.21
N LEU A 91 -0.60 3.27 9.07
CA LEU A 91 -1.23 4.12 10.09
C LEU A 91 -1.60 5.45 9.46
N ALA A 92 -2.80 5.96 9.76
CA ALA A 92 -3.13 7.33 9.42
C ALA A 92 -2.32 8.29 10.33
N ASP A 93 -1.90 9.43 9.78
CA ASP A 93 -1.55 10.57 10.61
C ASP A 93 -2.82 11.07 11.36
N SER A 94 -2.65 11.97 12.31
CA SER A 94 -3.73 12.66 13.00
C SER A 94 -4.80 13.18 12.01
N VAL A 95 -6.07 13.05 12.39
CA VAL A 95 -7.22 13.38 11.54
C VAL A 95 -7.16 14.82 11.02
N ASP A 96 -6.58 15.74 11.79
CA ASP A 96 -6.42 17.15 11.44
C ASP A 96 -5.41 17.40 10.30
N ARG A 97 -4.55 16.41 10.01
CA ARG A 97 -3.56 16.44 8.92
C ARG A 97 -4.00 15.71 7.67
N MET A 98 -5.12 14.98 7.72
CA MET A 98 -5.64 14.27 6.57
C MET A 98 -6.16 15.23 5.51
N ILE A 99 -5.63 15.10 4.28
CA ILE A 99 -6.08 15.91 3.14
C ILE A 99 -7.53 15.54 2.80
N PRO A 100 -8.47 16.50 2.78
CA PRO A 100 -9.86 16.22 2.43
C PRO A 100 -10.00 15.56 1.06
N ALA A 101 -10.86 14.54 0.96
CA ALA A 101 -11.10 13.79 -0.28
C ALA A 101 -11.51 14.65 -1.49
N LYS A 102 -12.05 15.85 -1.26
CA LYS A 102 -12.42 16.80 -2.33
C LYS A 102 -11.21 17.46 -2.98
N LEU A 103 -10.08 17.54 -2.26
CA LEU A 103 -8.82 18.10 -2.74
C LEU A 103 -7.96 17.06 -3.46
N LEU A 104 -8.18 15.76 -3.20
CA LEU A 104 -7.51 14.62 -3.84
C LEU A 104 -8.11 14.25 -5.22
N ARG A 105 -8.67 15.23 -5.94
CA ARG A 105 -9.34 15.01 -7.23
C ARG A 105 -8.38 15.03 -8.40
#